data_AF-A0A957PGP8-F1
#
_entry.id   AF-A0A957PGP8-F1
#
_cell.length_a   1.000
_cell.length_b   1.000
_cell.length_c   1.000
_cell.angle_alpha   90.00
_cell.angle_beta   90.00
_cell.angle_gamma   90.00
#
_symmetry.space_group_name_H-M   'P 1'
#
loop_
_entity.id
_entity.type
_entity.pdbx_description
1 polymer ?
#
loop_
_entity_poly.entity_id
_entity_poly.type
_entity_poly.pdbx_seq_one_letter_code
_entity_poly.pdbx_strand_id
1 'polypeptide(L)'
;LSARPHYKLLLADGPDHDKVFTMQTNIGGVPYGVGRGRSKQSATQSAAAMALYRLGLHAPEYQPNPELEAEWPLPDVDLDLE
;
A
#
# COMPACT_ATOMS: atom_id res chain seq x y z
N LEU A 1 8.37 14.88 -6.42
CA LEU A 1 8.63 13.42 -6.24
C LEU A 1 9.24 12.83 -7.52
N SER A 2 10.56 12.61 -7.58
CA SER A 2 11.23 11.92 -8.72
C SER A 2 11.66 10.49 -8.37
N ALA A 3 11.18 9.96 -7.24
CA ALA A 3 11.51 8.62 -6.77
C ALA A 3 10.53 7.58 -7.34
N ARG A 4 11.07 6.50 -7.90
CA ARG A 4 10.27 5.37 -8.41
C ARG A 4 9.66 4.59 -7.23
N PRO A 5 8.39 4.16 -7.32
CA PRO A 5 7.81 3.30 -6.30
C PRO A 5 8.49 1.92 -6.29
N HIS A 6 8.71 1.40 -5.09
CA HIS A 6 9.21 0.05 -4.85
C HIS A 6 8.16 -0.74 -4.08
N TYR A 7 7.94 -1.99 -4.47
CA TYR A 7 6.94 -2.84 -3.85
C TYR A 7 7.60 -3.91 -3.00
N LYS A 8 7.12 -4.09 -1.77
CA LYS A 8 7.63 -5.08 -0.82
C LYS A 8 6.51 -6.02 -0.41
N LEU A 9 6.75 -7.34 -0.47
CA LEU A 9 5.86 -8.32 0.14
C LEU A 9 6.06 -8.29 1.65
N LEU A 10 4.99 -8.04 2.40
CA LEU A 10 5.00 -8.07 3.86
C LEU A 10 4.56 -9.43 4.39
N LEU A 11 3.49 -9.97 3.82
CA LEU A 11 2.88 -11.22 4.28
C LEU A 11 2.29 -11.99 3.11
N ALA A 12 2.36 -13.32 3.18
CA ALA A 12 1.67 -14.22 2.28
C ALA A 12 1.14 -15.40 3.09
N ASP A 13 -0.10 -15.32 3.53
CA ASP A 13 -0.74 -16.29 4.43
C ASP A 13 -1.98 -16.92 3.81
N GLY A 14 -2.59 -17.85 4.53
CA GLY A 14 -3.78 -18.58 4.09
C GLY A 14 -3.48 -19.84 3.27
N PRO A 15 -4.47 -20.75 3.15
CA PRO A 15 -4.35 -21.99 2.40
C PRO A 15 -4.22 -21.71 0.90
N ASP A 16 -3.76 -22.69 0.12
CA ASP A 16 -3.44 -22.48 -1.30
C ASP A 16 -4.62 -21.93 -2.13
N HIS A 17 -5.85 -22.32 -1.78
CA HIS A 17 -7.08 -21.85 -2.42
C HIS A 17 -7.63 -20.53 -1.84
N ASP A 18 -7.08 -20.05 -0.74
CA ASP A 18 -7.46 -18.80 -0.06
C ASP A 18 -6.25 -17.99 0.40
N LYS A 19 -5.22 -17.94 -0.46
CA LYS A 19 -4.00 -17.22 -0.16
C LYS A 19 -4.24 -15.71 -0.23
N VAL A 20 -3.82 -15.01 0.80
CA VAL A 20 -3.84 -13.55 0.89
C VAL A 20 -2.41 -13.03 0.89
N PHE A 21 -2.15 -12.05 0.04
CA PHE A 21 -0.88 -11.35 -0.04
C PHE A 21 -1.06 -9.95 0.51
N THR A 22 -0.14 -9.51 1.36
CA THR A 22 -0.03 -8.14 1.84
C THR A 22 1.20 -7.50 1.23
N MET A 23 1.02 -6.44 0.45
CA MET A 23 2.07 -5.70 -0.24
C MET A 23 2.16 -4.27 0.30
N GLN A 24 3.36 -3.70 0.29
CA GLN A 24 3.66 -2.33 0.69
C GLN A 24 4.28 -1.56 -0.48
N THR A 25 3.82 -0.34 -0.70
CA THR A 25 4.37 0.62 -1.67
C THR A 25 5.28 1.60 -0.95
N ASN A 26 6.54 1.65 -1.36
CA ASN A 26 7.56 2.55 -0.84
C ASN A 26 7.95 3.58 -1.90
N ILE A 27 7.99 4.86 -1.56
CA ILE A 27 8.43 5.94 -2.45
C ILE A 27 9.54 6.68 -1.71
N GLY A 28 10.73 6.75 -2.32
CA GLY A 28 11.89 7.38 -1.68
C GLY A 28 12.32 6.72 -0.36
N GLY A 29 12.03 5.42 -0.18
CA GLY A 29 12.34 4.68 1.05
C GLY A 29 11.28 4.79 2.15
N VAL A 30 10.27 5.64 1.97
CA VAL A 30 9.15 5.81 2.92
C VAL A 30 7.97 4.95 2.49
N PRO A 31 7.31 4.23 3.41
CA PRO A 31 6.10 3.49 3.08
C PRO A 31 4.90 4.44 2.95
N TYR A 32 4.32 4.46 1.74
CA TYR A 32 3.18 5.31 1.40
C TYR A 32 1.86 4.56 1.37
N GLY A 33 1.86 3.23 1.21
CA GLY A 33 0.62 2.48 1.19
C GLY A 33 0.82 1.00 1.43
N VAL A 34 -0.22 0.34 1.95
CA VAL A 34 -0.28 -1.10 2.18
C VAL A 34 -1.59 -1.60 1.57
N GLY A 35 -1.55 -2.79 0.97
CA GLY A 35 -2.70 -3.37 0.30
C GLY A 35 -2.71 -4.88 0.42
N ARG A 36 -3.92 -5.44 0.50
CA ARG A 36 -4.17 -6.87 0.54
C ARG A 36 -4.89 -7.35 -0.71
N GLY A 37 -4.62 -8.58 -1.13
CA GLY A 37 -5.29 -9.18 -2.28
C GLY A 37 -5.00 -10.66 -2.43
N ARG A 38 -5.82 -11.32 -3.26
CA ARG A 38 -5.72 -12.78 -3.54
C ARG A 38 -4.53 -13.15 -4.43
N SER A 39 -3.83 -12.13 -4.94
CA SER A 39 -2.60 -12.27 -5.71
C SER A 39 -1.65 -11.12 -5.36
N LYS A 40 -0.35 -11.30 -5.60
CA LYS A 40 0.63 -10.21 -5.44
C LYS A 40 0.27 -8.97 -6.26
N GLN A 41 -0.29 -9.16 -7.46
CA GLN A 41 -0.70 -8.06 -8.33
C GLN A 41 -1.85 -7.26 -7.72
N SER A 42 -2.93 -7.92 -7.30
CA SER A 42 -4.08 -7.25 -6.67
C SER A 42 -3.68 -6.53 -5.37
N ALA A 43 -2.89 -7.18 -4.53
CA ALA A 43 -2.36 -6.57 -3.30
C ALA A 43 -1.49 -5.33 -3.59
N THR A 44 -0.65 -5.40 -4.63
CA THR A 44 0.16 -4.27 -5.08
C THR A 44 -0.69 -3.12 -5.59
N GLN A 45 -1.73 -3.40 -6.37
CA GLN A 45 -2.66 -2.38 -6.86
C GLN A 45 -3.36 -1.67 -5.71
N SER A 46 -3.84 -2.42 -4.71
CA SER A 46 -4.44 -1.84 -3.50
C SER A 46 -3.42 -0.98 -2.72
N ALA A 47 -2.17 -1.44 -2.58
CA ALA A 47 -1.13 -0.67 -1.90
C ALA A 47 -0.76 0.61 -2.67
N ALA A 48 -0.78 0.57 -3.99
CA ALA A 48 -0.56 1.73 -4.85
C ALA A 48 -1.73 2.72 -4.78
N ALA A 49 -2.97 2.23 -4.75
CA ALA A 49 -4.17 3.06 -4.59
C ALA A 49 -4.14 3.84 -3.27
N MET A 50 -3.77 3.18 -2.15
CA MET A 50 -3.55 3.85 -0.86
C MET A 50 -2.44 4.92 -0.96
N ALA A 51 -1.31 4.60 -1.60
CA ALA A 51 -0.22 5.54 -1.79
C ALA A 51 -0.64 6.78 -2.60
N LEU A 52 -1.42 6.60 -3.68
CA LEU A 52 -1.98 7.70 -4.46
C LEU A 52 -2.91 8.57 -3.61
N TYR A 53 -3.82 7.95 -2.85
CA TYR A 53 -4.73 8.66 -1.95
C TYR A 53 -3.97 9.50 -0.91
N ARG A 54 -2.94 8.92 -0.26
CA ARG A 54 -2.12 9.63 0.73
C ARG A 54 -1.25 10.73 0.12
N LEU A 55 -0.92 10.64 -1.17
CA LEU A 55 -0.24 11.70 -1.92
C LEU A 55 -1.20 12.81 -2.41
N GLY A 56 -2.50 12.73 -2.10
CA GLY A 56 -3.51 13.66 -2.61
C GLY A 56 -3.80 13.51 -4.10
N LEU A 57 -3.40 12.38 -4.71
CA LEU A 57 -3.66 12.06 -6.11
C LEU A 57 -4.99 11.31 -6.25
N HIS A 58 -5.59 11.34 -7.44
CA HIS A 58 -6.85 10.67 -7.71
C HIS A 58 -6.68 9.14 -7.65
N ALA A 59 -7.40 8.49 -6.73
CA ALA A 59 -7.41 7.04 -6.52
C ALA A 59 -8.86 6.55 -6.32
N PRO A 60 -9.68 6.47 -7.37
CA PRO A 60 -11.10 6.15 -7.26
C PRO A 60 -11.34 4.71 -6.76
N GLU A 61 -10.39 3.81 -6.99
CA GLU A 61 -10.44 2.43 -6.49
C GLU A 61 -9.97 2.26 -5.05
N TYR A 62 -9.42 3.29 -4.40
CA TYR A 62 -8.99 3.18 -3.01
C TYR A 62 -10.19 3.19 -2.06
N GLN A 63 -10.31 2.13 -1.26
CA GLN A 63 -11.24 2.08 -0.13
C GLN A 63 -10.43 2.13 1.16
N PRO A 64 -10.66 3.14 2.03
CA PRO A 64 -10.00 3.22 3.34
C PRO A 64 -10.20 1.93 4.13
N ASN A 65 -9.09 1.41 4.66
CA ASN A 65 -9.10 0.19 5.47
C ASN A 65 -8.39 0.45 6.81
N PRO A 66 -9.14 0.89 7.84
CA PRO A 66 -8.55 1.26 9.14
C PRO A 66 -7.92 0.07 9.86
N GLU A 67 -8.40 -1.15 9.64
CA GLU A 67 -7.80 -2.36 10.22
C GLU A 67 -6.40 -2.61 9.65
N LEU A 68 -6.25 -2.45 8.33
CA LEU A 68 -4.96 -2.59 7.66
C LEU A 68 -3.98 -1.50 8.07
N GLU A 69 -4.46 -0.26 8.22
CA GLU A 69 -3.66 0.88 8.68
C GLU A 69 -3.21 0.72 10.15
N ALA A 70 -4.04 0.12 11.00
CA ALA A 70 -3.67 -0.18 12.38
C ALA A 70 -2.65 -1.32 12.49
N GLU A 71 -2.78 -2.35 11.64
CA GLU A 71 -1.87 -3.50 11.59
C GLU A 71 -0.50 -3.13 10.98
N TRP A 72 -0.51 -2.25 9.97
CA TRP A 72 0.67 -1.79 9.27
C TRP A 72 0.74 -0.26 9.32
N PRO A 73 1.05 0.32 10.50
CA PRO A 73 1.07 1.76 10.67
C PRO A 73 2.08 2.39 9.71
N LEU A 74 1.62 3.40 9.00
CA LEU A 74 2.44 4.19 8.09
C LEU A 74 2.86 5.48 8.77
N PRO A 75 4.08 5.97 8.54
CA PRO A 75 4.52 7.25 9.09
C PRO A 75 3.64 8.35 8.53
N ASP A 76 3.34 9.36 9.36
CA ASP A 76 2.76 10.60 8.88
C ASP A 76 3.72 11.21 7.87
N VAL A 77 3.29 11.23 6.61
CA VAL A 77 4.02 11.86 5.54
C VAL A 77 3.53 13.30 5.50
N ASP A 78 4.33 14.19 6.08
CA ASP A 78 4.14 15.62 5.88
C ASP A 78 4.20 15.88 4.37
N LEU A 79 3.05 16.26 3.80
CA LEU A 79 2.93 16.63 2.38
C LEU A 79 3.56 17.99 2.09
N ASP A 80 4.14 18.64 3.10
CA ASP A 80 4.90 19.90 3.04
C ASP A 80 6.30 19.70 2.45
N LEU A 81 6.38 19.00 1.31
CA LEU A 81 7.55 19.07 0.45
C LEU A 81 7.48 20.39 -0.33
N GLU A 82 7.90 21.49 0.31
CA GLU A 82 8.30 22.74 -0.36
C GLU A 82 9.49 22.53 -1.32
#